data_AF-A0A355UM21-F1
#
_entry.id   AF-A0A355UM21-F1
#
_cell.length_a   1.000
_cell.length_b   1.000
_cell.length_c   1.000
_cell.angle_alpha   90.00
_cell.angle_beta   90.00
_cell.angle_gamma   90.00
#
_symmetry.space_group_name_H-M   'P 1'
#
loop_
_entity.id
_entity.type
_entity.pdbx_description
1 polymer ?
#
loop_
_entity_poly.entity_id
_entity_poly.type
_entity_poly.pdbx_seq_one_letter_code
_entity_poly.pdbx_strand_id
1 'polypeptide(L)'
;MTSIELNPQEHQATLDAVRYYMKHNISPEVHLAASKALTALTKRQERGSYSLTINNQILPLLRVALLTGEKQNPVCKDIFGRLPEKA
;
A
#
# COMPACT_ATOMS: atom_id res chain seq x y z
N MET A 1 -3.57 -15.27 -0.70
CA MET A 1 -3.99 -14.10 -1.50
C MET A 1 -5.22 -13.52 -0.82
N THR A 2 -5.05 -12.38 -0.16
CA THR A 2 -6.08 -11.75 0.69
C THR A 2 -6.40 -10.38 0.10
N SER A 3 -7.68 -10.03 0.00
CA SER A 3 -8.09 -8.69 -0.44
C SER A 3 -8.75 -7.98 0.73
N ILE A 4 -8.39 -6.72 0.94
CA ILE A 4 -9.07 -5.84 1.88
C ILE A 4 -9.76 -4.72 1.10
N GLU A 5 -11.00 -4.44 1.46
CA GLU A 5 -11.73 -3.29 0.94
C GLU A 5 -11.26 -2.03 1.66
N LEU A 6 -10.69 -1.09 0.93
CA LEU A 6 -10.32 0.22 1.46
C LEU A 6 -11.42 1.22 1.13
N ASN A 7 -11.59 2.24 1.97
CA ASN A 7 -12.33 3.43 1.58
C ASN A 7 -11.44 4.33 0.69
N PRO A 8 -12.00 5.35 0.00
CA PRO A 8 -11.22 6.22 -0.89
C PRO A 8 -10.03 6.92 -0.20
N GLN A 9 -10.19 7.28 1.08
CA GLN A 9 -9.12 7.93 1.86
C GLN A 9 -8.01 6.94 2.21
N GLU A 10 -8.35 5.71 2.60
CA GLU A 10 -7.42 4.64 2.89
C GLU A 10 -6.63 4.23 1.64
N HIS A 11 -7.31 4.16 0.50
CA HIS A 11 -6.68 3.88 -0.78
C HIS A 11 -5.67 4.98 -1.16
N GLN A 12 -6.06 6.25 -1.01
CA GLN A 12 -5.17 7.39 -1.26
C GLN A 12 -4.00 7.42 -0.28
N ALA A 13 -4.24 7.17 1.01
CA ALA A 13 -3.20 7.08 2.03
C ALA A 13 -2.21 5.96 1.73
N THR A 14 -2.68 4.80 1.25
CA THR A 14 -1.84 3.68 0.83
C THR A 14 -0.98 4.07 -0.38
N LEU A 15 -1.56 4.74 -1.39
CA LEU A 15 -0.82 5.24 -2.55
C LEU A 15 0.28 6.22 -2.13
N ASP A 16 -0.04 7.17 -1.25
CA ASP A 16 0.91 8.18 -0.80
C ASP A 16 2.01 7.56 0.08
N ALA A 17 1.67 6.60 0.94
CA ALA A 17 2.63 5.84 1.72
C ALA A 17 3.61 5.05 0.83
N VAL A 18 3.12 4.37 -0.21
CA VAL A 18 3.96 3.62 -1.16
C VAL A 18 4.82 4.57 -2.00
N ARG A 19 4.28 5.70 -2.45
CA ARG A 19 5.04 6.75 -3.17
C ARG A 19 6.15 7.33 -2.30
N TYR A 20 5.83 7.63 -1.05
CA TYR A 20 6.81 8.12 -0.08
C TYR A 20 7.89 7.08 0.16
N TYR A 21 7.50 5.82 0.36
CA TYR A 21 8.44 4.72 0.55
C TYR A 21 9.40 4.55 -0.64
N MET A 22 8.92 4.65 -1.88
CA MET A 22 9.76 4.66 -3.10
C MET A 22 10.73 5.84 -3.12
N LYS A 23 10.27 7.05 -2.82
CA LYS A 23 11.10 8.26 -2.88
C LYS A 23 12.24 8.22 -1.87
N HIS A 24 12.02 7.57 -0.73
CA HIS A 24 12.99 7.49 0.37
C HIS A 24 13.81 6.18 0.39
N ASN A 25 13.52 5.20 -0.47
CA ASN A 25 14.28 3.94 -0.59
C ASN A 25 14.79 3.72 -2.01
N ILE A 26 16.11 3.70 -2.18
CA ILE A 26 16.80 3.55 -3.46
C ILE A 26 16.92 2.07 -3.88
N SER A 27 16.49 1.12 -3.04
CA SER A 27 16.62 -0.30 -3.36
C SER A 27 15.81 -0.66 -4.63
N PRO A 28 16.44 -1.24 -5.67
CA PRO A 28 15.78 -1.54 -6.93
C PRO A 28 14.64 -2.56 -6.79
N GLU A 29 14.76 -3.48 -5.83
CA GLU A 29 13.71 -4.47 -5.53
C GLU A 29 12.47 -3.80 -4.93
N VAL A 30 12.68 -2.84 -4.01
CA VAL A 30 11.62 -2.02 -3.43
C VAL A 30 10.95 -1.17 -4.51
N HIS A 31 11.74 -0.56 -5.39
CA HIS A 31 11.24 0.30 -6.45
C HIS A 31 10.37 -0.49 -7.45
N LEU A 32 10.79 -1.71 -7.82
CA LEU A 32 10.03 -2.58 -8.70
C LEU A 32 8.71 -3.05 -8.06
N ALA A 33 8.76 -3.49 -6.81
CA ALA A 33 7.59 -3.98 -6.09
C ALA A 33 6.58 -2.85 -5.81
N ALA A 34 7.05 -1.68 -5.39
CA ALA A 34 6.22 -0.52 -5.14
C ALA A 34 5.60 0.04 -6.43
N SER A 35 6.35 0.08 -7.54
CA SER A 35 5.81 0.51 -8.84
C SER A 35 4.68 -0.42 -9.32
N LYS A 36 4.84 -1.75 -9.14
CA LYS A 36 3.77 -2.71 -9.40
C LYS A 36 2.54 -2.48 -8.50
N ALA A 37 2.75 -2.22 -7.21
CA ALA A 37 1.67 -1.94 -6.27
C ALA A 37 0.92 -0.64 -6.63
N LEU A 38 1.64 0.45 -6.95
CA LEU A 38 1.05 1.71 -7.40
C LEU A 38 0.24 1.56 -8.68
N THR A 39 0.77 0.81 -9.66
CA THR A 39 0.06 0.55 -10.93
C THR A 39 -1.21 -0.24 -10.69
N ALA A 40 -1.17 -1.25 -9.82
CA ALA A 40 -2.33 -2.06 -9.48
C ALA A 40 -3.41 -1.24 -8.75
N LEU A 41 -3.01 -0.40 -7.79
CA LEU A 41 -3.92 0.47 -7.05
C LEU A 41 -4.56 1.53 -7.95
N THR A 42 -3.76 2.21 -8.79
CA THR A 42 -4.27 3.24 -9.70
C THR A 42 -5.30 2.67 -10.68
N LYS A 43 -5.00 1.52 -11.29
CA LYS A 43 -5.94 0.85 -12.22
C LYS A 43 -7.25 0.43 -11.55
N ARG A 44 -7.23 0.09 -10.26
CA ARG A 44 -8.43 -0.28 -9.51
C ARG A 44 -9.26 0.95 -9.17
N GLN A 45 -8.62 2.05 -8.76
CA GLN A 45 -9.27 3.34 -8.56
C GLN A 45 -9.99 3.83 -9.82
N GLU A 46 -9.37 3.72 -11.00
CA GLU A 46 -10.01 4.07 -12.28
C GLU A 46 -11.27 3.24 -12.59
N ARG A 47 -11.36 2.03 -12.03
CA ARG A 47 -12.53 1.14 -12.14
C ARG A 47 -13.53 1.34 -11.00
N GLY A 48 -13.32 2.31 -10.12
CA GLY A 48 -14.14 2.54 -8.93
C GLY A 48 -14.00 1.46 -7.84
N SER A 49 -12.96 0.63 -7.91
CA SER A 49 -12.66 -0.39 -6.91
C SER A 49 -11.51 0.06 -6.03
N TYR A 50 -11.71 0.01 -4.71
CA TYR A 50 -10.68 0.34 -3.72
C TYR A 50 -10.14 -0.91 -3.04
N SER A 51 -10.28 -2.06 -3.70
CA SER A 51 -9.81 -3.34 -3.20
C SER A 51 -8.28 -3.41 -3.27
N LEU A 52 -7.61 -3.51 -2.13
CA LEU A 52 -6.18 -3.76 -2.05
C LEU A 52 -5.96 -5.27 -1.96
N THR A 53 -5.40 -5.85 -3.04
CA THR A 53 -4.99 -7.26 -3.01
C THR A 53 -3.57 -7.39 -2.49
N ILE A 54 -3.45 -8.17 -1.41
CA ILE A 54 -2.23 -8.40 -0.66
C ILE A 54 -1.78 -9.85 -0.91
N ASN A 55 -0.50 -10.01 -1.20
CA ASN A 55 0.18 -11.29 -1.32
C ASN A 55 1.49 -11.25 -0.53
N ASN A 56 2.17 -12.39 -0.37
CA ASN A 56 3.42 -12.45 0.40
C ASN A 56 4.56 -11.56 -0.13
N GLN A 57 4.50 -11.12 -1.39
CA GLN A 57 5.50 -10.23 -1.97
C GLN A 57 5.22 -8.76 -1.64
N ILE A 58 3.95 -8.37 -1.57
CA ILE A 58 3.51 -6.98 -1.41
C ILE A 58 3.21 -6.66 0.07
N LEU A 59 2.79 -7.65 0.87
CA LEU A 59 2.53 -7.50 2.31
C LEU A 59 3.69 -6.82 3.09
N PRO A 60 4.95 -7.31 3.02
CA PRO A 60 6.04 -6.67 3.74
C PRO A 60 6.29 -5.23 3.26
N LEU A 61 6.13 -4.97 1.97
CA LEU A 61 6.26 -3.62 1.40
C LEU A 61 5.18 -2.68 1.92
N LEU A 62 3.91 -3.12 1.93
CA LEU A 62 2.80 -2.34 2.47
C LEU A 62 2.97 -2.08 3.97
N ARG A 63 3.44 -3.06 4.73
CA ARG A 63 3.68 -2.88 6.17
C ARG A 63 4.71 -1.79 6.42
N VAL A 64 5.85 -1.84 5.74
CA VAL A 64 6.90 -0.81 5.90
C VAL A 64 6.43 0.54 5.34
N ALA A 65 5.77 0.55 4.19
CA ALA A 65 5.24 1.76 3.58
C ALA A 65 4.22 2.46 4.49
N LEU A 66 3.22 1.73 5.00
CA LEU A 66 2.20 2.27 5.91
C LEU A 66 2.79 2.71 7.24
N LEU A 67 3.75 1.95 7.81
CA LEU A 67 4.45 2.36 9.03
C LEU A 67 5.21 3.68 8.83
N THR A 68 5.84 3.84 7.65
CA THR A 68 6.53 5.08 7.29
C THR A 68 5.53 6.21 7.02
N GLY A 69 4.42 5.89 6.36
CA GLY A 69 3.33 6.79 6.03
C GLY A 69 2.48 7.24 7.21
N GLU A 70 2.47 6.51 8.33
CA GLU A 70 1.76 6.87 9.58
C GLU A 70 2.15 8.27 10.06
N LYS A 71 3.43 8.66 9.89
CA LYS A 71 3.91 10.01 10.25
C LYS A 71 3.27 11.12 9.43
N GLN A 72 2.76 10.83 8.25
CA GLN A 72 2.14 11.79 7.35
C GLN A 72 0.63 11.69 7.31
N ASN A 73 0.09 10.48 7.49
CA ASN A 73 -1.35 10.25 7.47
C ASN A 73 -1.74 9.20 8.51
N PRO A 74 -2.51 9.56 9.55
CA PRO A 74 -2.91 8.62 10.60
C PRO A 74 -3.78 7.47 10.07
N VAL A 75 -4.45 7.65 8.91
CA VAL A 75 -5.23 6.59 8.25
C VAL A 75 -4.35 5.38 7.91
N CYS A 76 -3.04 5.56 7.68
CA CYS A 76 -2.12 4.45 7.45
C CYS A 76 -2.07 3.47 8.64
N LYS A 77 -2.28 3.97 9.87
CA LYS A 77 -2.32 3.17 11.10
C LYS A 77 -3.54 2.25 11.14
N ASP A 78 -4.69 2.76 10.73
CA ASP A 78 -5.94 1.99 10.65
C ASP A 78 -5.82 0.88 9.61
N ILE A 79 -5.26 1.17 8.43
CA ILE A 79 -5.02 0.17 7.39
C ILE A 79 -4.00 -0.88 7.87
N PHE A 80 -2.92 -0.45 8.52
CA PHE A 80 -1.90 -1.35 9.05
C PHE A 80 -2.49 -2.37 10.04
N GLY A 81 -3.40 -1.93 10.92
CA GLY A 81 -4.11 -2.82 11.84
C GLY A 81 -5.05 -3.81 11.16
N ARG A 82 -5.48 -3.53 9.93
CA ARG A 82 -6.32 -4.40 9.09
C ARG A 82 -5.51 -5.32 8.18
N LEU A 83 -4.20 -5.09 8.02
CA LEU A 83 -3.34 -5.96 7.22
C LEU A 83 -3.19 -7.32 7.91
N PRO A 84 -3.28 -8.44 7.15
CA PRO A 84 -3.09 -9.75 7.72
C PRO A 84 -1.63 -9.96 8.16
N GLU A 85 -1.40 -10.79 9.18
CA GLU A 85 -0.04 -11.09 9.65
C GLU A 85 0.79 -11.86 8.60
N LYS A 86 0.12 -12.62 7.72
CA LYS A 86 0.66 -13.39 6.59
C LYS A 86 -0.35 -13.40 5.42
N ALA A 87 0.09 -13.46 4.16
CA ALA A 87 -0.78 -13.28 2.97
C ALA A 87 -0.74 -14.42 1.94
#